data_AF-A0A6J7IR21-F1
#
_entry.id   AF-A0A6J7IR21-F1
#
_cell.length_a   1.000
_cell.length_b   1.000
_cell.length_c   1.000
_cell.angle_alpha   90.00
_cell.angle_beta   90.00
_cell.angle_gamma   90.00
#
_symmetry.space_group_name_H-M   'P 1'
#
loop_
_entity.id
_entity.type
_entity.pdbx_description
1 polymer ?
#
loop_
_entity_poly.entity_id
_entity_poly.type
_entity_poly.pdbx_seq_one_letter_code
_entity_poly.pdbx_strand_id
1 'polypeptide(L)'
;MITAIFILLGILVITGVSLLAVGRFGQLPDVQPDMVPDDLPTDRPLRGADLQQVRFDVTVRGYRMDEVDGLLDRLATDMAEKDATIAALRDRVGEDPHSNPYTQ
;
A
#
# COMPACT_ATOMS: atom_id res chain seq x y z
N MET A 1 -53.77 -9.40 6.26
CA MET A 1 -53.30 -8.05 5.88
C MET A 1 -51.96 -7.69 6.52
N ILE A 2 -51.82 -7.78 7.85
CA ILE A 2 -50.57 -7.45 8.56
C ILE A 2 -49.37 -8.29 8.09
N THR A 3 -49.52 -9.60 7.93
CA THR A 3 -48.46 -10.51 7.45
C THR A 3 -47.97 -10.17 6.05
N ALA A 4 -48.86 -9.75 5.15
CA ALA A 4 -48.49 -9.31 3.80
C ALA A 4 -47.63 -8.05 3.82
N ILE A 5 -47.87 -7.13 4.76
CA ILE A 5 -47.06 -5.93 4.95
C ILE A 5 -45.64 -6.30 5.39
N PHE A 6 -45.48 -7.26 6.32
CA PHE A 6 -44.15 -7.71 6.76
C PHE A 6 -43.36 -8.40 5.65
N ILE A 7 -44.02 -9.22 4.83
CA ILE A 7 -43.37 -9.86 3.67
C ILE A 7 -42.91 -8.80 2.68
N LEU A 8 -43.75 -7.82 2.38
CA LEU A 8 -43.42 -6.73 1.46
C LEU A 8 -42.28 -5.85 1.98
N LEU A 9 -42.28 -5.55 3.28
CA LEU A 9 -41.19 -4.83 3.94
C LEU A 9 -39.88 -5.61 3.88
N GLY A 10 -39.94 -6.93 4.13
CA GLY A 10 -38.77 -7.81 4.06
C GLY A 10 -38.15 -7.85 2.67
N ILE A 11 -38.99 -7.98 1.64
CA ILE A 11 -38.53 -7.92 0.24
C ILE A 11 -37.90 -6.55 -0.06
N LEU A 12 -38.53 -5.45 0.35
CA LEU A 12 -38.01 -4.09 0.15
C LEU A 12 -36.62 -3.91 0.80
N VAL A 13 -36.45 -4.39 2.03
CA VAL A 13 -35.16 -4.32 2.75
C VAL A 13 -34.11 -5.18 2.05
N ILE A 14 -34.43 -6.43 1.71
CA ILE A 14 -33.50 -7.35 1.03
C ILE A 14 -33.08 -6.76 -0.32
N THR A 15 -34.01 -6.22 -1.10
CA THR A 15 -33.72 -5.57 -2.39
C THR A 15 -32.87 -4.31 -2.20
N GLY A 16 -33.18 -3.48 -1.20
CA GLY A 16 -32.39 -2.28 -0.89
C GLY A 16 -30.96 -2.63 -0.50
N VAL A 17 -30.76 -3.57 0.42
CA VAL A 17 -29.44 -4.06 0.84
C VAL A 17 -28.69 -4.71 -0.32
N SER A 18 -29.36 -5.53 -1.13
CA SER A 18 -28.75 -6.17 -2.29
C SER A 18 -28.30 -5.14 -3.35
N LEU A 19 -29.07 -4.07 -3.59
CA LEU A 19 -28.68 -3.00 -4.51
C LEU A 19 -27.48 -2.19 -4.00
N LEU A 20 -27.43 -1.96 -2.69
CA LEU A 20 -26.27 -1.34 -2.05
C LEU A 20 -25.03 -2.25 -2.13
N ALA A 21 -25.19 -3.56 -1.91
CA ALA A 21 -24.11 -4.54 -1.97
C ALA A 21 -23.59 -4.80 -3.40
N VAL A 22 -24.47 -4.80 -4.40
CA VAL A 22 -24.12 -4.93 -5.83
C VAL A 22 -23.44 -3.67 -6.36
N GLY A 23 -23.35 -2.60 -5.56
CA GLY A 23 -22.60 -1.39 -5.94
C GLY A 23 -23.22 -0.73 -7.17
N ARG A 24 -24.56 -0.61 -7.24
CA ARG A 24 -25.25 0.03 -8.38
C ARG A 24 -25.02 1.55 -8.47
N PHE A 25 -24.15 2.11 -7.63
CA PHE A 25 -23.44 3.37 -7.91
C PHE A 25 -22.19 3.17 -8.79
N GLY A 26 -22.14 2.05 -9.52
CA GLY A 26 -21.14 1.73 -10.54
C GLY A 26 -21.21 2.68 -11.72
N GLN A 27 -20.54 3.81 -11.54
CA GLN A 27 -19.72 4.60 -12.46
C GLN A 27 -19.77 6.04 -11.93
N LEU A 28 -19.09 6.26 -10.80
CA LEU A 28 -18.33 7.52 -10.71
C LEU A 28 -17.53 7.59 -12.03
N PRO A 29 -17.50 8.75 -12.72
CA PRO A 29 -16.66 8.90 -13.90
C PRO A 29 -15.30 8.33 -13.53
N ASP A 30 -14.70 7.56 -14.43
CA ASP A 30 -13.31 7.12 -14.29
C ASP A 30 -12.55 8.34 -13.79
N VAL A 31 -12.25 8.35 -12.48
CA VAL A 31 -11.44 9.38 -11.89
C VAL A 31 -10.16 9.09 -12.61
N GLN A 32 -9.89 9.86 -13.66
CA GLN A 32 -8.55 9.98 -14.19
C GLN A 32 -7.73 10.15 -12.92
N PRO A 33 -6.81 9.23 -12.63
CA PRO A 33 -5.92 9.41 -11.52
C PRO A 33 -5.14 10.66 -11.91
N ASP A 34 -5.62 11.84 -11.49
CA ASP A 34 -4.87 13.08 -11.40
C ASP A 34 -3.91 12.94 -10.20
N MET A 35 -3.29 11.77 -10.08
CA MET A 35 -2.07 11.61 -9.34
C MET A 35 -0.98 11.92 -10.35
N VAL A 36 -0.55 13.18 -10.32
CA VAL A 36 0.87 13.46 -10.53
C VAL A 36 1.58 12.49 -9.58
N PRO A 37 2.34 11.49 -10.07
CA PRO A 37 3.03 10.56 -9.20
C PRO A 37 3.80 11.39 -8.19
N ASP A 38 3.54 11.22 -6.90
CA ASP A 38 4.38 11.85 -5.89
C ASP A 38 5.81 11.38 -6.19
N ASP A 39 6.71 12.36 -6.33
CA ASP A 39 8.01 12.29 -7.01
C ASP A 39 8.92 11.19 -6.41
N LEU A 40 8.60 9.94 -6.72
CA LEU A 40 9.44 8.81 -6.41
C LEU A 40 10.75 9.03 -7.18
N PRO A 41 11.90 9.02 -6.49
CA PRO A 41 13.18 9.22 -7.16
C PRO A 41 13.37 8.15 -8.23
N THR A 42 13.47 8.58 -9.48
CA THR A 42 13.73 7.71 -10.64
C THR A 42 15.23 7.61 -10.96
N ASP A 43 16.02 8.52 -10.40
CA ASP A 43 17.45 8.66 -10.57
C ASP A 43 18.29 7.84 -9.57
N ARG A 44 17.68 7.43 -8.45
CA ARG A 44 18.33 6.64 -7.40
C ARG A 44 17.44 5.50 -6.89
N PRO A 45 18.03 4.45 -6.29
CA PRO A 45 17.24 3.44 -5.58
C PRO A 45 16.37 4.05 -4.47
N LEU A 46 15.17 3.51 -4.36
CA LEU A 46 14.19 3.78 -3.30
C LEU A 46 14.78 3.51 -1.91
N ARG A 47 14.57 4.43 -0.97
CA ARG A 47 14.92 4.28 0.44
C ARG A 47 13.66 4.21 1.30
N GLY A 48 13.81 3.73 2.54
CA GLY A 48 12.69 3.63 3.48
C GLY A 48 11.96 4.97 3.72
N ALA A 49 12.69 6.09 3.74
CA ALA A 49 12.10 7.43 3.87
C ALA A 49 11.24 7.84 2.66
N ASP A 50 11.56 7.32 1.48
CA ASP A 50 10.82 7.63 0.25
C ASP A 50 9.45 6.93 0.27
N LEU A 51 9.34 5.75 0.90
CA LEU A 51 8.07 5.02 1.06
C LEU A 51 7.06 5.72 1.98
N GLN A 52 7.51 6.47 2.99
CA GLN A 52 6.63 7.19 3.92
C GLN A 52 5.89 8.37 3.25
N GLN A 53 6.45 8.87 2.15
CA GLN A 53 5.88 9.98 1.40
C GLN A 53 4.92 9.51 0.32
N VAL A 54 4.95 8.22 -0.05
CA VAL A 54 4.06 7.69 -1.08
C VAL A 54 2.60 7.77 -0.61
N ARG A 55 1.77 8.33 -1.48
CA ARG A 55 0.31 8.29 -1.39
C ARG A 55 -0.18 7.40 -2.52
N PHE A 56 -1.01 6.41 -2.19
CA PHE A 56 -1.65 5.55 -3.18
C PHE A 56 -3.11 5.97 -3.33
N ASP A 57 -3.60 6.04 -4.56
CA ASP A 57 -5.02 6.28 -4.81
C ASP A 57 -5.87 5.12 -4.28
N VAL A 58 -6.92 5.48 -3.54
CA VAL A 58 -7.84 4.53 -2.92
C VAL A 58 -8.86 4.07 -3.96
N THR A 59 -8.68 2.85 -4.48
CA THR A 59 -9.70 2.21 -5.32
C THR A 59 -10.43 1.12 -4.56
N VAL A 60 -11.74 1.00 -4.75
CA VAL A 60 -12.58 -0.01 -4.10
C VAL A 60 -12.35 -1.37 -4.78
N ARG A 61 -11.26 -2.06 -4.43
CA ARG A 61 -11.02 -3.46 -4.79
C ARG A 61 -10.49 -4.24 -3.58
N GLY A 62 -11.40 -4.76 -2.76
CA GLY A 62 -11.22 -5.98 -1.94
C GLY A 62 -10.08 -6.06 -0.91
N TYR A 63 -9.16 -5.11 -0.85
CA TYR A 63 -8.06 -5.05 0.11
C TYR A 63 -8.37 -4.02 1.20
N ARG A 64 -8.07 -4.38 2.45
CA ARG A 64 -8.16 -3.49 3.61
C ARG A 64 -6.96 -2.54 3.60
N MET A 65 -7.20 -1.24 3.43
CA MET A 65 -6.16 -0.22 3.31
C MET A 65 -5.24 -0.16 4.54
N ASP A 66 -5.81 -0.39 5.71
CA ASP A 66 -5.12 -0.46 7.00
C ASP A 66 -4.06 -1.57 7.07
N GLU A 67 -4.32 -2.71 6.43
CA GLU A 67 -3.34 -3.81 6.35
C GLU A 67 -2.20 -3.48 5.39
N VAL A 68 -2.49 -2.77 4.30
CA VAL A 68 -1.49 -2.34 3.31
C VAL A 68 -0.60 -1.24 3.87
N ASP A 69 -1.18 -0.22 4.53
CA ASP A 69 -0.43 0.86 5.18
C ASP A 69 0.51 0.31 6.26
N GLY A 70 0.02 -0.63 7.09
CA GLY A 70 0.85 -1.29 8.09
C GLY A 70 2.01 -2.10 7.50
N LEU A 71 1.81 -2.73 6.33
CA LEU A 71 2.87 -3.45 5.63
C LEU A 71 3.91 -2.49 5.03
N LEU A 72 3.47 -1.37 4.47
CA LEU A 72 4.35 -0.33 3.92
C LEU A 72 5.22 0.31 5.01
N ASP A 73 4.64 0.62 6.17
CA ASP A 73 5.37 1.16 7.32
C ASP A 73 6.44 0.17 7.82
N ARG A 74 6.07 -1.13 7.87
CA ARG A 74 7.02 -2.18 8.23
C ARG A 74 8.16 -2.28 7.21
N LEU A 75 7.83 -2.25 5.92
CA LEU A 75 8.81 -2.31 4.84
C LEU A 75 9.76 -1.12 4.86
N ALA A 76 9.25 0.10 5.11
CA ALA A 76 10.06 1.30 5.25
C ALA A 76 11.10 1.17 6.38
N THR A 77 10.68 0.59 7.51
CA THR A 77 11.56 0.33 8.66
C THR A 77 12.64 -0.68 8.30
N ASP A 78 12.26 -1.82 7.73
CA ASP A 78 13.19 -2.88 7.34
C ASP A 78 14.21 -2.41 6.29
N MET A 79 13.81 -1.51 5.38
CA MET A 79 14.72 -0.89 4.41
C MET A 79 15.74 0.03 5.08
N ALA A 80 15.31 0.85 6.04
CA ALA A 80 16.22 1.75 6.76
C ALA A 80 17.30 0.98 7.55
N GLU A 81 16.94 -0.13 8.20
CA GLU A 81 17.89 -0.99 8.91
C GLU A 81 18.92 -1.63 7.97
N LYS A 82 18.47 -2.11 6.81
CA LYS A 82 19.34 -2.68 5.78
C LYS A 82 20.30 -1.63 5.22
N ASP A 83 19.81 -0.43 4.94
CA ASP A 83 20.64 0.68 4.43
C ASP A 83 21.74 1.06 5.43
N ALA A 84 21.41 1.14 6.73
CA ALA A 84 22.39 1.39 7.78
C ALA A 84 23.44 0.28 7.88
N THR A 85 23.01 -0.98 7.76
CA THR A 85 23.92 -2.13 7.77
C THR A 85 24.86 -2.12 6.57
N ILE A 86 24.35 -1.80 5.38
CA ILE A 86 25.14 -1.68 4.16
C ILE A 86 26.15 -0.55 4.29
N ALA A 87 25.77 0.60 4.85
CA ALA A 87 26.69 1.72 5.10
C ALA A 87 27.84 1.29 6.02
N ALA A 88 27.53 0.68 7.17
CA ALA A 88 28.53 0.19 8.12
C ALA A 88 29.46 -0.88 7.51
N LEU A 89 28.94 -1.77 6.67
CA LEU A 89 29.76 -2.76 5.97
C LEU A 89 30.68 -2.12 4.93
N ARG A 90 30.18 -1.12 4.19
CA ARG A 90 30.99 -0.39 3.20
C ARG A 90 32.11 0.40 3.88
N ASP A 91 31.86 1.02 5.02
CA ASP A 91 32.88 1.73 5.80
C ASP A 91 33.99 0.76 6.22
N ARG A 92 33.61 -0.40 6.78
CA ARG A 92 34.57 -1.44 7.16
C ARG A 92 35.40 -1.97 5.98
N VAL A 93 34.75 -2.21 4.84
CA VAL A 93 35.45 -2.67 3.63
C VAL A 93 36.38 -1.58 3.06
N GLY A 94 35.96 -0.31 3.13
CA GLY A 94 36.79 0.83 2.72
C GLY A 94 37.97 1.10 3.64
N GLU A 95 37.86 0.67 4.90
CA GLU A 95 38.86 0.87 5.96
C GLU A 95 39.83 -0.32 6.11
N ASP A 96 39.71 -1.37 5.30
CA ASP A 96 40.64 -2.51 5.23
C ASP A 96 41.57 -2.44 3.98
N PRO A 97 42.72 -1.72 4.02
CA PRO A 97 43.73 -1.75 2.95
C PRO A 97 44.40 -3.13 2.72
N HIS A 98 44.29 -4.08 3.65
CA HIS A 98 45.18 -5.25 3.71
C HIS A 98 44.53 -6.62 4.01
N SER A 99 43.20 -6.76 4.02
CA SER A 99 42.57 -8.07 4.28
C SER A 99 42.37 -8.89 3.00
N ASN A 100 43.45 -9.25 2.29
CA ASN A 100 43.41 -10.33 1.29
C ASN A 100 44.04 -11.61 1.88
N PRO A 101 43.25 -12.54 2.44
CA PRO A 101 43.76 -13.78 3.02
C PRO A 101 44.22 -14.83 1.98
N TYR A 102 44.17 -14.53 0.68
CA TYR A 102 44.58 -15.46 -0.40
C TYR A 102 45.95 -15.12 -1.03
N THR A 103 46.69 -14.18 -0.45
CA THR A 103 48.09 -13.92 -0.84
C THR A 103 49.04 -14.54 0.18
N GLN A 104 49.20 -15.86 0.13
CA GLN A 104 50.39 -16.55 0.63
C GLN A 104 50.72 -17.72 -0.30
#